data_AF-A0A1W5DBN6-F1
#
_entry.id   AF-A0A1W5DBN6-F1
#
_cell.length_a   1.000
_cell.length_b   1.000
_cell.length_c   1.000
_cell.angle_alpha   90.00
_cell.angle_beta   90.00
_cell.angle_gamma   90.00
#
_symmetry.space_group_name_H-M   'P 1'
#
loop_
_entity.id
_entity.type
_entity.pdbx_description
1 polymer ?
#
loop_
_entity_poly.entity_id
_entity_poly.type
_entity_poly.pdbx_seq_one_letter_code
_entity_poly.pdbx_strand_id
1 'polypeptide(L)'
;MIYLPPLRRFLLPALVLLAFIVFYRSSLRVPASIPSFVPHQPPPPPKGIHIPIADLGHQTLPIQNTSENHLPPPKEYFYSYTEETNTKASNGSVKTSTWSQPILNPNLAVLFKCPLPPNRYTNHIRLPNIIQNISEIPRNPISKDARVFWNPTIISLPYWSENHYLVVSRIVTDGNHQQNVLCEANICSVGNASDARNAEIPCTQDDFDQVGPAGGMRCVNTPVTLSVPPTPAEKCEGRFGTFVDIPGFHDPRVFWSGKGEPLMMVNTQSRYACFGLWLIDLRTLYSPLHNLLSSNPDHPSLGPLKSYPTLTELTRNPADTRSAIEKNWMFFYPASGESYIHYDLSSPYGGPRGRTFAKVLGNGLTTTNLTDPLELPCLRDIDVNELDAARRNGTWHQATNSLRLILCFRSDKACKPNADNTVFFAVVHRKHPNILKLPLRYERYFIVWSAVPPFSMLGISQHPVLMANETASGWTAAQNWHGDQVRHKRSTNSSIVQQEEKGYWASFTYTVSIAYAWGRKGDNVADKNVGYLDDKVILGIGIDDAGQGFARVEARDLLQCLRACPGRGSKKAKVEAGKAAKGVGGSG
;
A
#
# COMPACT_ATOMS: atom_id res chain seq x y z
N MET A 1 -31.57 -74.76 -34.29
CA MET A 1 -30.85 -73.52 -34.69
C MET A 1 -30.79 -72.61 -33.48
N ILE A 2 -29.60 -72.46 -32.89
CA ILE A 2 -29.40 -71.73 -31.63
C ILE A 2 -29.15 -70.26 -31.99
N TYR A 3 -30.05 -69.40 -31.54
CA TYR A 3 -29.99 -67.95 -31.68
C TYR A 3 -29.00 -67.39 -30.65
N LEU A 4 -27.85 -66.87 -31.11
CA LEU A 4 -26.84 -66.26 -30.25
C LEU A 4 -27.07 -64.73 -30.10
N PRO A 5 -26.88 -64.13 -28.90
CA PRO A 5 -27.32 -62.77 -28.58
C PRO A 5 -26.33 -61.67 -29.05
N PRO A 6 -26.65 -60.37 -28.87
CA PRO A 6 -26.01 -59.24 -29.53
C PRO A 6 -24.66 -58.82 -28.93
N LEU A 7 -23.85 -59.78 -28.43
CA LEU A 7 -22.53 -59.50 -27.86
C LEU A 7 -21.52 -59.03 -28.94
N ARG A 8 -21.74 -59.43 -30.20
CA ARG A 8 -20.87 -59.03 -31.34
C ARG A 8 -20.95 -57.55 -31.70
N ARG A 9 -22.03 -56.83 -31.35
CA ARG A 9 -22.16 -55.39 -31.67
C ARG A 9 -21.34 -54.49 -30.73
N PHE A 10 -20.97 -54.97 -29.55
CA PHE A 10 -20.18 -54.19 -28.58
C PHE A 10 -18.69 -54.57 -28.54
N LEU A 11 -18.36 -55.82 -28.90
CA LEU A 11 -16.97 -56.28 -28.92
C LEU A 11 -16.15 -55.65 -30.04
N LEU A 12 -16.73 -55.41 -31.22
CA LEU A 12 -16.00 -54.85 -32.35
C LEU A 12 -15.56 -53.39 -32.10
N PRO A 13 -16.44 -52.47 -31.64
CA PRO A 13 -16.03 -51.10 -31.31
C PRO A 13 -15.03 -51.05 -30.16
N ALA A 14 -15.19 -51.90 -29.15
CA ALA A 14 -14.28 -51.96 -28.01
C ALA A 14 -12.87 -52.45 -28.43
N LEU A 15 -12.79 -53.44 -29.31
CA LEU A 15 -11.50 -53.92 -29.84
C LEU A 15 -10.84 -52.90 -30.76
N VAL A 16 -11.62 -52.15 -31.55
CA VAL A 16 -11.09 -51.04 -32.37
C VAL A 16 -10.56 -49.92 -31.48
N LEU A 17 -11.26 -49.55 -30.41
CA LEU A 17 -10.80 -48.55 -29.45
C LEU A 17 -9.52 -49.01 -28.73
N LEU A 18 -9.47 -50.29 -28.33
CA LEU A 18 -8.28 -50.87 -27.71
C LEU A 18 -7.09 -50.90 -28.67
N ALA A 19 -7.31 -51.24 -29.94
CA ALA A 19 -6.29 -51.21 -30.98
C ALA A 19 -5.78 -49.79 -31.22
N PHE A 20 -6.66 -48.78 -31.21
CA PHE A 20 -6.25 -47.37 -31.29
C PHE A 20 -5.42 -46.93 -30.07
N ILE A 21 -5.79 -47.34 -28.86
CA ILE A 21 -5.02 -47.04 -27.64
C ILE A 21 -3.64 -47.70 -27.66
N VAL A 22 -3.57 -48.96 -28.09
CA VAL A 22 -2.30 -49.70 -28.23
C VAL A 22 -1.44 -49.06 -29.33
N PHE A 23 -2.02 -48.72 -30.47
CA PHE A 23 -1.30 -48.09 -31.59
C PHE A 23 -0.81 -46.68 -31.23
N TYR A 24 -1.59 -45.91 -30.47
CA TYR A 24 -1.19 -44.57 -30.00
C TYR A 24 -0.07 -44.66 -28.95
N ARG A 25 -0.14 -45.64 -28.03
CA ARG A 25 0.94 -45.93 -27.07
C ARG A 25 2.22 -46.43 -27.74
N SER A 26 2.13 -47.20 -28.82
CA SER A 26 3.31 -47.68 -29.55
C SER A 26 3.91 -46.66 -30.51
N SER A 27 3.12 -45.66 -30.94
CA SER A 27 3.56 -44.59 -31.86
C SER A 27 4.15 -43.38 -31.12
N LEU A 28 3.93 -43.27 -29.81
CA LEU A 28 4.66 -42.34 -28.94
C LEU A 28 6.03 -42.94 -28.58
N ARG A 29 6.93 -42.98 -29.57
CA ARG A 29 8.37 -42.98 -29.27
C ARG A 29 8.69 -41.63 -28.65
N VAL A 30 8.80 -41.62 -27.32
CA VAL A 30 9.42 -40.51 -26.58
C VAL A 30 10.80 -40.28 -27.21
N PRO A 31 11.11 -39.06 -27.69
CA PRO A 31 12.46 -38.77 -28.14
C PRO A 31 13.41 -39.03 -26.96
N ALA A 32 14.29 -40.02 -27.14
CA ALA A 32 15.44 -40.21 -26.29
C ALA A 32 16.28 -38.92 -26.34
N SER A 33 16.66 -38.44 -25.16
CA SER A 33 17.43 -37.22 -24.91
C SER A 33 16.78 -35.90 -25.38
N ILE A 34 15.78 -35.44 -24.65
CA ILE A 34 15.73 -34.01 -24.32
C ILE A 34 16.80 -33.81 -23.23
N PRO A 35 17.73 -32.84 -23.34
CA PRO A 35 18.70 -32.59 -22.29
C PRO A 35 17.92 -32.33 -21.02
N SER A 36 18.22 -33.09 -19.97
CA SER A 36 17.77 -32.79 -18.63
C SER A 36 18.08 -31.32 -18.37
N PHE A 37 17.05 -30.48 -18.30
CA PHE A 37 17.16 -29.24 -17.54
C PHE A 37 17.31 -29.68 -16.10
N VAL A 38 18.56 -29.96 -15.72
CA VAL A 38 18.98 -29.99 -14.33
C VAL A 38 18.59 -28.61 -13.81
N PRO A 39 17.63 -28.50 -12.90
CA PRO A 39 17.45 -27.25 -12.19
C PRO A 39 18.76 -27.06 -11.43
N HIS A 40 19.53 -26.05 -11.78
CA HIS A 40 20.55 -25.57 -10.88
C HIS A 40 19.82 -25.22 -9.59
N GLN A 41 19.93 -26.08 -8.58
CA GLN A 41 19.67 -25.66 -7.21
C GLN A 41 20.57 -24.44 -6.98
N PRO A 42 20.01 -23.27 -6.64
CA PRO A 42 20.85 -22.18 -6.17
C PRO A 42 21.62 -22.70 -4.95
N PRO A 43 22.93 -22.40 -4.84
CA PRO A 43 23.68 -22.77 -3.66
C PRO A 43 22.98 -22.20 -2.42
N PRO A 44 23.03 -22.88 -1.26
CA PRO A 44 22.44 -22.36 -0.04
C PRO A 44 22.98 -20.96 0.24
N PRO A 45 22.15 -20.01 0.69
CA PRO A 45 22.58 -18.62 0.85
C PRO A 45 23.80 -18.57 1.79
N PRO A 46 24.92 -17.98 1.36
CA PRO A 46 25.97 -17.59 2.28
C PRO A 46 25.46 -16.44 3.16
N LYS A 47 25.88 -16.47 4.42
CA LYS A 47 25.60 -15.45 5.43
C LYS A 47 25.88 -14.04 4.90
N GLY A 48 24.93 -13.14 5.18
CA GLY A 48 24.91 -11.68 5.03
C GLY A 48 26.08 -10.97 4.34
N ILE A 49 25.71 -10.05 3.45
CA ILE A 49 26.44 -8.91 2.85
C ILE A 49 26.39 -8.96 1.30
N HIS A 50 25.74 -7.93 0.74
CA HIS A 50 25.67 -7.48 -0.66
C HIS A 50 26.46 -8.25 -1.74
N ILE A 51 25.76 -8.73 -2.78
CA ILE A 51 26.35 -9.11 -4.08
C ILE A 51 25.58 -8.39 -5.22
N PRO A 52 26.24 -7.67 -6.15
CA PRO A 52 25.60 -6.98 -7.26
C PRO A 52 25.07 -7.96 -8.33
N ILE A 53 23.91 -7.65 -8.93
CA ILE A 53 23.41 -8.34 -10.13
C ILE A 53 24.22 -7.86 -11.35
N ALA A 54 25.38 -8.48 -11.54
CA ALA A 54 26.17 -8.39 -12.75
C ALA A 54 26.54 -9.81 -13.21
N ASP A 55 25.55 -10.64 -13.53
CA ASP A 55 25.82 -11.93 -14.20
C ASP A 55 24.65 -12.47 -15.05
N LEU A 56 23.74 -11.61 -15.50
CA LEU A 56 22.81 -11.95 -16.59
C LEU A 56 23.11 -11.04 -17.77
N GLY A 57 24.02 -11.51 -18.63
CA GLY A 57 24.28 -10.87 -19.91
C GLY A 57 23.03 -10.92 -20.79
N HIS A 58 22.53 -9.78 -21.22
CA HIS A 58 21.92 -9.58 -22.54
C HIS A 58 21.78 -8.08 -22.85
N GLN A 59 22.56 -7.66 -23.84
CA GLN A 59 22.34 -6.59 -24.82
C GLN A 59 21.73 -5.26 -24.32
N THR A 60 22.64 -4.31 -24.14
CA THR A 60 22.42 -2.86 -24.08
C THR A 60 21.62 -2.34 -25.28
N LEU A 61 20.45 -1.75 -25.03
CA LEU A 61 19.89 -0.71 -25.90
C LEU A 61 20.40 0.66 -25.43
N PRO A 62 20.79 1.58 -26.34
CA PRO A 62 21.35 2.86 -25.94
C PRO A 62 20.24 3.78 -25.43
N ILE A 63 20.29 4.13 -24.13
CA ILE A 63 19.53 5.26 -23.59
C ILE A 63 20.34 6.52 -23.91
N GLN A 64 19.77 7.41 -24.72
CA GLN A 64 20.34 8.71 -25.01
C GLN A 64 20.55 9.51 -23.72
N ASN A 65 21.78 9.98 -23.57
CA ASN A 65 22.24 10.89 -22.54
C ASN A 65 21.57 12.26 -22.77
N THR A 66 20.60 12.64 -21.95
CA THR A 66 20.07 14.01 -21.92
C THR A 66 20.39 14.65 -20.58
N SER A 67 21.67 14.92 -20.36
CA SER A 67 22.13 15.91 -19.40
C SER A 67 22.18 17.27 -20.09
N GLU A 68 21.07 18.00 -20.09
CA GLU A 68 21.00 19.47 -20.28
C GLU A 68 19.52 19.82 -20.47
N ASN A 69 18.87 20.23 -19.39
CA ASN A 69 17.77 21.19 -19.39
C ASN A 69 17.36 21.43 -17.93
N HIS A 70 18.03 22.41 -17.34
CA HIS A 70 17.68 22.97 -16.04
C HIS A 70 16.43 23.84 -16.19
N LEU A 71 15.33 23.46 -15.55
CA LEU A 71 14.27 24.39 -15.21
C LEU A 71 14.36 24.68 -13.70
N PRO A 72 14.34 25.96 -13.29
CA PRO A 72 14.30 26.32 -11.87
C PRO A 72 12.99 25.82 -11.24
N PRO A 73 12.97 25.54 -9.92
CA PRO A 73 11.74 25.15 -9.23
C PRO A 73 10.65 26.22 -9.43
N PRO A 74 9.36 25.83 -9.52
CA PRO A 74 8.27 26.79 -9.62
C PRO A 74 8.33 27.75 -8.43
N LYS A 75 8.35 29.06 -8.72
CA LYS A 75 8.23 30.09 -7.71
C LYS A 75 6.91 29.90 -6.95
N GLU A 76 7.05 29.68 -5.66
CA GLU A 76 6.09 29.97 -4.59
C GLU A 76 4.67 30.40 -5.02
N TYR A 77 3.72 29.47 -4.98
CA TYR A 77 2.31 29.82 -4.82
C TYR A 77 1.99 29.98 -3.32
N PHE A 78 2.59 30.98 -2.68
CA PHE A 78 1.98 31.54 -1.46
C PHE A 78 0.83 32.43 -1.93
N TYR A 79 -0.41 31.96 -1.77
CA TYR A 79 -1.58 32.83 -1.94
C TYR A 79 -1.63 33.78 -0.73
N SER A 80 -1.11 35.00 -0.92
CA SER A 80 -1.30 36.11 0.02
C SER A 80 -2.75 36.58 -0.02
N TYR A 81 -3.35 36.74 1.15
CA TYR A 81 -4.65 37.40 1.32
C TYR A 81 -4.47 38.91 1.10
N THR A 82 -5.10 39.48 0.07
CA THR A 82 -5.42 40.91 0.06
C THR A 82 -6.82 41.09 0.63
N GLU A 83 -6.89 41.64 1.85
CA GLU A 83 -8.12 42.27 2.35
C GLU A 83 -8.40 43.48 1.45
N GLU A 84 -9.31 43.34 0.49
CA GLU A 84 -9.87 44.50 -0.20
C GLU A 84 -10.96 45.11 0.69
N THR A 85 -10.56 46.09 1.49
CA THR A 85 -11.48 47.13 1.97
C THR A 85 -12.10 47.84 0.78
N ASN A 86 -13.43 47.85 0.74
CA ASN A 86 -14.27 48.56 -0.22
C ASN A 86 -13.74 49.95 -0.64
N THR A 87 -13.38 50.10 -1.90
CA THR A 87 -13.51 51.39 -2.60
C THR A 87 -13.97 51.17 -4.04
N LYS A 88 -15.10 51.79 -4.38
CA LYS A 88 -15.72 51.83 -5.71
C LYS A 88 -14.73 52.39 -6.75
N ALA A 89 -14.52 51.68 -7.86
CA ALA A 89 -14.17 52.28 -9.15
C ALA A 89 -14.61 51.38 -10.31
N SER A 90 -15.07 52.06 -11.35
CA SER A 90 -15.76 51.57 -12.55
C SER A 90 -14.85 51.00 -13.64
N ASN A 91 -15.46 50.15 -14.48
CA ASN A 91 -15.12 49.76 -15.85
C ASN A 91 -14.04 48.68 -16.08
N GLY A 92 -14.48 47.60 -16.73
CA GLY A 92 -13.64 46.55 -17.34
C GLY A 92 -13.82 45.18 -16.70
N SER A 93 -14.88 44.43 -17.05
CA SER A 93 -15.15 43.12 -16.45
C SER A 93 -14.19 42.04 -16.97
N VAL A 94 -13.04 41.88 -16.31
CA VAL A 94 -12.37 40.58 -16.25
C VAL A 94 -13.13 39.76 -15.22
N LYS A 95 -13.81 38.68 -15.64
CA LYS A 95 -14.44 37.72 -14.73
C LYS A 95 -13.34 36.91 -14.04
N THR A 96 -12.79 37.45 -12.96
CA THR A 96 -12.08 36.66 -11.97
C THR A 96 -13.09 35.74 -11.29
N SER A 97 -13.00 34.44 -11.56
CA SER A 97 -13.71 33.44 -10.78
C SER A 97 -13.19 33.54 -9.34
N THR A 98 -14.03 34.04 -8.45
CA THR A 98 -13.74 34.10 -7.02
C THR A 98 -13.79 32.67 -6.49
N TRP A 99 -12.62 32.08 -6.30
CA TRP A 99 -12.44 30.80 -5.63
C TRP A 99 -12.47 31.06 -4.13
N SER A 100 -13.55 30.69 -3.46
CA SER A 100 -13.48 30.49 -2.01
C SER A 100 -12.62 29.26 -1.77
N GLN A 101 -11.35 29.43 -1.40
CA GLN A 101 -10.63 28.33 -0.78
C GLN A 101 -11.45 27.88 0.44
N PRO A 102 -11.64 26.58 0.68
CA PRO A 102 -12.19 26.15 1.96
C PRO A 102 -11.36 26.82 3.06
N ILE A 103 -12.02 27.38 4.06
CA ILE A 103 -11.35 27.93 5.25
C ILE A 103 -10.34 26.86 5.68
N LEU A 104 -9.06 27.17 5.51
CA LEU A 104 -7.98 26.27 5.85
C LEU A 104 -8.23 25.84 7.28
N ASN A 105 -8.42 24.54 7.51
CA ASN A 105 -8.63 24.03 8.85
C ASN A 105 -7.45 24.52 9.70
N PRO A 106 -7.69 25.38 10.72
CA PRO A 106 -6.60 26.03 11.44
C PRO A 106 -5.70 25.00 12.15
N ASN A 107 -6.23 23.83 12.48
CA ASN A 107 -5.47 22.73 13.07
C ASN A 107 -4.45 22.10 12.09
N LEU A 108 -4.61 22.30 10.77
CA LEU A 108 -3.65 21.88 9.75
C LEU A 108 -2.61 22.95 9.42
N ALA A 109 -2.77 24.20 9.90
CA ALA A 109 -1.91 25.31 9.50
C ALA A 109 -0.41 25.05 9.73
N VAL A 110 -0.08 24.40 10.85
CA VAL A 110 1.30 24.04 11.20
C VAL A 110 1.89 22.98 10.24
N LEU A 111 1.05 22.13 9.67
CA LEU A 111 1.44 21.00 8.82
C LEU A 111 1.70 21.41 7.36
N PHE A 112 1.30 22.60 6.94
CA PHE A 112 1.65 23.15 5.62
C PHE A 112 3.08 23.70 5.55
N LYS A 113 3.77 23.83 6.68
CA LYS A 113 5.17 24.26 6.70
C LYS A 113 6.08 23.11 6.28
N CYS A 114 7.08 23.42 5.46
CA CYS A 114 8.10 22.47 5.00
C CYS A 114 9.39 22.71 5.79
N PRO A 115 9.68 21.92 6.85
CA PRO A 115 10.88 22.12 7.66
C PRO A 115 12.16 21.64 6.95
N LEU A 116 12.02 20.76 5.95
CA LEU A 116 13.12 20.24 5.14
C LEU A 116 12.90 20.62 3.67
N PRO A 117 13.94 21.12 2.97
CA PRO A 117 13.85 21.33 1.53
C PRO A 117 13.80 19.98 0.81
N PRO A 118 13.05 19.85 -0.30
CA PRO A 118 13.08 18.64 -1.11
C PRO A 118 14.43 18.47 -1.80
N ASN A 119 14.82 17.22 -2.04
CA ASN A 119 15.96 16.90 -2.90
C ASN A 119 15.75 17.51 -4.29
N ARG A 120 16.73 18.28 -4.79
CA ARG A 120 16.57 19.04 -6.04
C ARG A 120 16.37 18.20 -7.30
N TYR A 121 16.81 16.94 -7.30
CA TYR A 121 16.72 16.04 -8.46
C TYR A 121 15.50 15.14 -8.39
N THR A 122 15.32 14.49 -7.25
CA THR A 122 14.25 13.51 -7.06
C THR A 122 12.96 14.16 -6.59
N ASN A 123 13.01 15.41 -6.11
CA ASN A 123 11.90 16.15 -5.50
C ASN A 123 11.35 15.53 -4.21
N HIS A 124 12.03 14.54 -3.61
CA HIS A 124 11.58 13.87 -2.39
C HIS A 124 12.00 14.63 -1.13
N ILE A 125 11.18 14.55 -0.08
CA ILE A 125 11.58 14.87 1.30
C ILE A 125 12.12 13.59 1.95
N ARG A 126 13.31 13.67 2.53
CA ARG A 126 13.92 12.56 3.26
C ARG A 126 13.74 12.75 4.76
N LEU A 127 13.07 11.80 5.41
CA LEU A 127 12.94 11.77 6.86
C LEU A 127 14.18 11.11 7.49
N PRO A 128 14.53 11.46 8.74
CA PRO A 128 15.69 10.89 9.43
C PRO A 128 15.48 9.43 9.85
N ASN A 129 14.23 8.94 9.83
CA ASN A 129 13.86 7.58 10.21
C ASN A 129 14.38 6.59 9.16
N ILE A 130 14.88 5.44 9.62
CA ILE A 130 15.37 4.37 8.74
C ILE A 130 14.29 3.31 8.51
N ILE A 131 14.39 2.61 7.39
CA ILE A 131 13.77 1.31 7.17
C ILE A 131 14.60 0.27 7.91
N GLN A 132 13.96 -0.43 8.84
CA GLN A 132 14.52 -1.56 9.58
C GLN A 132 14.00 -2.87 9.02
N ASN A 133 14.77 -3.95 9.19
CA ASN A 133 14.40 -5.27 8.67
C ASN A 133 13.28 -5.92 9.49
N ILE A 134 12.51 -6.77 8.81
CA ILE A 134 11.57 -7.71 9.43
C ILE A 134 12.10 -9.12 9.18
N SER A 135 12.28 -9.91 10.24
CA SER A 135 12.60 -11.33 10.14
C SER A 135 11.42 -12.19 10.59
N GLU A 136 11.03 -13.12 9.71
CA GLU A 136 9.98 -14.11 9.99
C GLU A 136 10.49 -15.33 10.75
N ILE A 137 11.80 -15.35 11.07
CA ILE A 137 12.46 -16.48 11.73
C ILE A 137 12.40 -16.26 13.24
N PRO A 138 11.68 -17.09 14.01
CA PRO A 138 11.62 -16.95 15.47
C PRO A 138 12.94 -17.28 16.16
N ARG A 139 13.05 -16.99 17.46
CA ARG A 139 14.15 -17.49 18.29
C ARG A 139 14.03 -19.01 18.42
N ASN A 140 15.11 -19.73 18.13
CA ASN A 140 15.14 -21.20 18.09
C ASN A 140 14.13 -21.82 17.09
N PRO A 141 14.30 -21.59 15.78
CA PRO A 141 13.38 -22.11 14.79
C PRO A 141 13.42 -23.65 14.76
N ILE A 142 12.24 -24.28 14.67
CA ILE A 142 12.11 -25.75 14.60
C ILE A 142 12.79 -26.28 13.32
N SER A 143 12.80 -25.49 12.26
CA SER A 143 13.49 -25.78 10.99
C SER A 143 14.00 -24.48 10.36
N LYS A 144 15.02 -24.57 9.50
CA LYS A 144 15.43 -23.43 8.68
C LYS A 144 14.31 -23.11 7.70
N ASP A 145 13.64 -21.99 7.92
CA ASP A 145 12.66 -21.48 6.97
C ASP A 145 13.40 -20.74 5.85
N ALA A 146 13.41 -21.33 4.66
CA ALA A 146 14.07 -20.78 3.47
C ALA A 146 13.11 -19.97 2.58
N ARG A 147 11.86 -19.77 3.01
CA ARG A 147 10.87 -19.04 2.23
C ARG A 147 11.25 -17.56 2.11
N VAL A 148 10.85 -16.95 1.00
CA VAL A 148 11.00 -15.52 0.76
C VAL A 148 9.72 -14.82 1.21
N PHE A 149 9.87 -13.87 2.15
CA PHE A 149 8.77 -13.11 2.72
C PHE A 149 8.78 -11.68 2.23
N TRP A 150 7.61 -11.18 1.83
CA TRP A 150 7.46 -9.83 1.30
C TRP A 150 6.06 -9.28 1.60
N ASN A 151 5.89 -7.97 1.43
CA ASN A 151 4.63 -7.26 1.65
C ASN A 151 4.07 -7.38 3.08
N PRO A 152 4.81 -6.85 4.07
CA PRO A 152 4.44 -6.97 5.47
C PRO A 152 3.25 -6.06 5.78
N THR A 153 2.08 -6.64 6.03
CA THR A 153 0.97 -5.90 6.61
C THR A 153 0.95 -6.06 8.13
N ILE A 154 0.97 -4.94 8.86
CA ILE A 154 1.29 -4.91 10.29
C ILE A 154 0.16 -4.22 11.05
N ILE A 155 -0.26 -4.80 12.18
CA ILE A 155 -1.08 -4.12 13.20
C ILE A 155 -0.44 -4.26 14.58
N SER A 156 -0.61 -3.25 15.43
CA SER A 156 -0.25 -3.35 16.83
C SER A 156 -1.31 -4.11 17.62
N LEU A 157 -0.86 -4.93 18.55
CA LEU A 157 -1.70 -5.69 19.46
C LEU A 157 -2.15 -4.82 20.66
N PRO A 158 -3.15 -5.27 21.42
CA PRO A 158 -3.52 -4.65 22.69
C PRO A 158 -2.36 -4.59 23.70
N TYR A 159 -2.45 -3.69 24.68
CA TYR A 159 -1.35 -3.46 25.63
C TYR A 159 -1.16 -4.62 26.63
N TRP A 160 -2.19 -5.45 26.82
CA TRP A 160 -2.14 -6.66 27.65
C TRP A 160 -1.68 -7.89 26.87
N SER A 161 -1.39 -7.73 25.57
CA SER A 161 -0.75 -8.78 24.79
C SER A 161 0.69 -8.98 25.24
N GLU A 162 1.13 -10.23 25.27
CA GLU A 162 2.54 -10.58 25.50
C GLU A 162 3.43 -10.04 24.37
N ASN A 163 2.93 -10.09 23.13
CA ASN A 163 3.62 -9.61 21.94
C ASN A 163 3.04 -8.30 21.42
N HIS A 164 3.85 -7.51 20.73
CA HIS A 164 3.50 -6.13 20.38
C HIS A 164 2.79 -6.00 19.04
N TYR A 165 3.07 -6.89 18.08
CA TYR A 165 2.57 -6.76 16.71
C TYR A 165 2.09 -8.10 16.16
N LEU A 166 1.15 -8.02 15.21
CA LEU A 166 0.92 -9.09 14.24
C LEU A 166 1.47 -8.64 12.89
N VAL A 167 2.20 -9.55 12.25
CA VAL A 167 2.72 -9.36 10.89
C VAL A 167 2.08 -10.43 10.02
N VAL A 168 1.51 -9.99 8.89
CA VAL A 168 1.07 -10.90 7.82
C VAL A 168 1.90 -10.61 6.59
N SER A 169 2.57 -11.63 6.08
CA SER A 169 3.47 -11.52 4.94
C SER A 169 3.11 -12.51 3.86
N ARG A 170 3.42 -12.14 2.61
CA ARG A 170 3.26 -13.00 1.44
C ARG A 170 4.47 -13.90 1.30
N ILE A 171 4.21 -15.13 0.88
CA ILE A 171 5.22 -16.09 0.44
C ILE A 171 4.84 -16.65 -0.93
N VAL A 172 5.83 -17.11 -1.67
CA VAL A 172 5.63 -17.91 -2.88
C VAL A 172 6.04 -19.34 -2.56
N THR A 173 5.13 -20.29 -2.78
CA THR A 173 5.42 -21.72 -2.67
C THR A 173 5.85 -22.29 -4.01
N ASP A 174 6.34 -23.53 -4.00
CA ASP A 174 6.60 -24.30 -5.21
C ASP A 174 5.37 -24.27 -6.15
N GLY A 175 5.60 -23.99 -7.43
CA GLY A 175 4.53 -23.85 -8.43
C GLY A 175 3.90 -22.45 -8.55
N ASN A 176 4.55 -21.39 -8.04
CA ASN A 176 4.10 -19.99 -8.11
C ASN A 176 2.81 -19.69 -7.33
N HIS A 177 2.41 -20.57 -6.42
CA HIS A 177 1.26 -20.36 -5.57
C HIS A 177 1.59 -19.36 -4.46
N GLN A 178 0.65 -18.44 -4.22
CA GLN A 178 0.85 -17.37 -3.25
C GLN A 178 0.08 -17.68 -1.98
N GLN A 179 0.79 -17.63 -0.86
CA GLN A 179 0.20 -17.82 0.45
C GLN A 179 0.52 -16.63 1.33
N ASN A 180 -0.26 -16.51 2.39
CA ASN A 180 -0.02 -15.51 3.42
C ASN A 180 0.25 -16.25 4.71
N VAL A 181 1.29 -15.82 5.40
CA VAL A 181 1.67 -16.33 6.71
C VAL A 181 1.47 -15.23 7.73
N LEU A 182 1.21 -15.62 8.97
CA LEU A 182 1.05 -14.73 10.10
C LEU A 182 1.98 -15.14 11.23
N CYS A 183 2.61 -14.16 11.85
CA CYS A 183 3.30 -14.34 13.13
C CYS A 183 2.96 -13.21 14.10
N GLU A 184 3.17 -13.47 15.38
CA GLU A 184 3.29 -12.45 16.41
C GLU A 184 4.74 -11.98 16.46
N ALA A 185 4.98 -10.68 16.59
CA ALA A 185 6.30 -10.09 16.47
C ALA A 185 6.56 -9.00 17.50
N ASN A 186 7.84 -8.81 17.82
CA ASN A 186 8.34 -7.73 18.67
C ASN A 186 9.43 -6.94 17.96
N ILE A 187 9.57 -5.67 18.31
CA ILE A 187 10.67 -4.82 17.86
C ILE A 187 11.77 -4.87 18.92
N CYS A 188 13.00 -5.14 18.48
CA CYS A 188 14.19 -4.97 19.29
C CYS A 188 14.98 -3.72 18.88
N SER A 189 15.65 -3.07 19.85
CA SER A 189 16.42 -1.84 19.62
C SER A 189 17.86 -1.93 20.16
N VAL A 190 18.74 -1.06 19.63
CA VAL A 190 20.21 -1.04 19.86
C VAL A 190 20.60 -0.25 21.13
N GLY A 191 19.64 0.22 21.93
CA GLY A 191 19.88 1.09 23.09
C GLY A 191 19.63 0.43 24.45
N ASN A 192 20.18 1.02 25.52
CA ASN A 192 19.76 0.70 26.88
C ASN A 192 18.26 1.03 27.03
N ALA A 193 17.52 0.16 27.71
CA ALA A 193 16.08 0.27 28.00
C ALA A 193 15.66 1.51 28.84
N SER A 194 16.51 2.53 28.95
CA SER A 194 16.30 3.76 29.72
C SER A 194 15.28 4.70 29.10
N ASP A 195 14.91 4.54 27.82
CA ASP A 195 13.71 5.15 27.26
C ASP A 195 12.49 4.30 27.64
N ALA A 196 12.17 4.26 28.93
CA ALA A 196 11.02 3.56 29.52
C ALA A 196 9.63 3.97 28.95
N ARG A 197 9.60 4.88 27.97
CA ARG A 197 8.43 5.25 27.16
C ARG A 197 8.24 4.38 25.92
N ASN A 198 9.27 3.67 25.47
CA ASN A 198 9.19 2.72 24.37
C ASN A 198 9.40 1.33 24.96
N ALA A 199 8.37 0.51 24.98
CA ALA A 199 8.45 -0.89 25.40
C ALA A 199 9.18 -1.77 24.37
N GLU A 200 10.32 -1.31 23.87
CA GLU A 200 11.15 -2.08 22.96
C GLU A 200 12.05 -3.02 23.77
N ILE A 201 12.22 -4.24 23.25
CA ILE A 201 13.04 -5.25 23.89
C ILE A 201 14.50 -4.97 23.48
N PRO A 202 15.50 -5.06 24.37
CA PRO A 202 16.89 -4.96 23.94
C PRO A 202 17.21 -6.09 22.95
N CYS A 203 17.89 -5.77 21.85
CA CYS A 203 18.32 -6.80 20.90
C CYS A 203 19.35 -7.74 21.53
N THR A 204 19.19 -9.04 21.31
CA THR A 204 20.20 -10.06 21.59
C THR A 204 21.15 -10.23 20.40
N GLN A 205 22.25 -10.95 20.57
CA GLN A 205 23.15 -11.28 19.46
C GLN A 205 22.42 -12.05 18.34
N ASP A 206 21.56 -13.00 18.71
CA ASP A 206 20.74 -13.75 17.77
C ASP A 206 19.77 -12.84 17.00
N ASP A 207 19.28 -11.76 17.61
CA ASP A 207 18.47 -10.78 16.89
C ASP A 207 19.31 -10.00 15.87
N PHE A 208 20.51 -9.55 16.23
CA PHE A 208 21.40 -8.86 15.28
C PHE A 208 21.75 -9.73 14.07
N ASP A 209 21.89 -11.05 14.27
CA ASP A 209 22.16 -12.00 13.18
C ASP A 209 20.96 -12.11 12.20
N GLN A 210 19.74 -11.85 12.67
CA GLN A 210 18.51 -11.95 11.85
C GLN A 210 18.06 -10.62 11.25
N VAL A 211 18.06 -9.53 12.04
CA VAL A 211 17.51 -8.22 11.63
C VAL A 211 18.59 -7.17 11.38
N GLY A 212 19.85 -7.48 11.67
CA GLY A 212 20.99 -6.61 11.43
C GLY A 212 21.27 -5.64 12.59
N PRO A 213 22.38 -4.87 12.50
CA PRO A 213 22.95 -4.11 13.62
C PRO A 213 22.10 -2.91 14.05
N ALA A 214 21.13 -2.49 13.24
CA ALA A 214 20.20 -1.41 13.56
C ALA A 214 18.99 -1.89 14.39
N GLY A 215 18.95 -3.17 14.76
CA GLY A 215 17.74 -3.81 15.29
C GLY A 215 16.64 -3.91 14.23
N GLY A 216 15.46 -4.35 14.67
CA GLY A 216 14.35 -4.57 13.76
C GLY A 216 13.21 -5.35 14.41
N MET A 217 12.29 -5.81 13.58
CA MET A 217 11.11 -6.56 13.99
C MET A 217 11.35 -8.03 13.72
N ARG A 218 11.04 -8.89 14.70
CA ARG A 218 11.24 -10.32 14.58
C ARG A 218 10.03 -11.08 15.10
N CYS A 219 9.63 -12.12 14.37
CA CYS A 219 8.61 -13.04 14.84
C CYS A 219 9.03 -13.72 16.14
N VAL A 220 8.07 -13.92 17.03
CA VAL A 220 8.23 -14.61 18.30
C VAL A 220 7.87 -16.09 18.13
N ASN A 221 6.84 -16.37 17.32
CA ASN A 221 6.41 -17.71 16.97
C ASN A 221 6.72 -18.03 15.49
N THR A 222 6.70 -19.32 15.17
CA THR A 222 6.82 -19.78 13.77
C THR A 222 5.64 -19.26 12.95
N PRO A 223 5.87 -18.64 11.77
CA PRO A 223 4.79 -18.13 10.93
C PRO A 223 3.80 -19.23 10.53
N VAL A 224 2.52 -18.99 10.79
CA VAL A 224 1.42 -19.89 10.50
C VAL A 224 0.78 -19.51 9.17
N THR A 225 0.58 -20.47 8.27
CA THR A 225 -0.15 -20.22 7.02
C THR A 225 -1.61 -19.89 7.29
N LEU A 226 -2.06 -18.74 6.77
CA LEU A 226 -3.46 -18.36 6.77
C LEU A 226 -4.18 -19.12 5.65
N SER A 227 -5.18 -19.92 6.00
CA SER A 227 -6.00 -20.65 5.03
C SER A 227 -7.30 -19.88 4.76
N VAL A 228 -7.40 -19.25 3.60
CA VAL A 228 -8.63 -18.62 3.13
C VAL A 228 -9.31 -19.56 2.13
N PRO A 229 -10.64 -19.80 2.23
CA PRO A 229 -11.35 -20.66 1.28
C PRO A 229 -11.21 -20.17 -0.17
N PRO A 230 -11.17 -21.08 -1.16
CA PRO A 230 -11.23 -20.71 -2.57
C PRO A 230 -12.48 -19.87 -2.90
N THR A 231 -12.35 -18.94 -3.84
CA THR A 231 -13.40 -18.01 -4.24
C THR A 231 -13.83 -18.25 -5.70
N PRO A 232 -15.09 -17.95 -6.05
CA PRO A 232 -15.58 -18.11 -7.42
C PRO A 232 -14.90 -17.13 -8.38
N ALA A 233 -14.73 -17.53 -9.66
CA ALA A 233 -14.10 -16.74 -10.73
C ALA A 233 -15.07 -16.47 -11.90
N GLU A 234 -16.29 -16.01 -11.60
CA GLU A 234 -17.42 -16.03 -12.54
C GLU A 234 -17.29 -15.04 -13.72
N LYS A 235 -16.40 -14.04 -13.63
CA LYS A 235 -16.29 -12.94 -14.62
C LYS A 235 -14.88 -12.75 -15.19
N CYS A 236 -14.01 -13.75 -15.08
CA CYS A 236 -12.68 -13.71 -15.69
C CYS A 236 -12.74 -14.06 -17.18
N GLU A 237 -13.05 -13.06 -18.01
CA GLU A 237 -13.21 -13.20 -19.46
C GLU A 237 -12.12 -12.47 -20.25
N GLY A 238 -11.94 -12.83 -21.52
CA GLY A 238 -11.03 -12.15 -22.45
C GLY A 238 -9.58 -12.11 -21.95
N ARG A 239 -8.99 -10.91 -21.86
CA ARG A 239 -7.60 -10.70 -21.40
C ARG A 239 -7.36 -11.16 -19.95
N PHE A 240 -8.42 -11.45 -19.20
CA PHE A 240 -8.36 -11.92 -17.82
C PHE A 240 -8.65 -13.41 -17.68
N GLY A 241 -8.83 -14.16 -18.78
CA GLY A 241 -9.11 -15.60 -18.72
C GLY A 241 -8.01 -16.42 -18.07
N THR A 242 -6.76 -15.97 -18.10
CA THR A 242 -5.63 -16.62 -17.41
C THR A 242 -5.67 -16.44 -15.89
N PHE A 243 -6.59 -15.60 -15.39
CA PHE A 243 -6.72 -15.29 -13.97
C PHE A 243 -7.75 -16.15 -13.24
N VAL A 244 -8.51 -16.99 -13.96
CA VAL A 244 -9.52 -17.90 -13.41
C VAL A 244 -8.93 -18.81 -12.33
N ASP A 245 -7.74 -19.35 -12.57
CA ASP A 245 -7.10 -20.36 -11.73
C ASP A 245 -5.84 -19.85 -11.02
N ILE A 246 -5.68 -18.53 -10.81
CA ILE A 246 -4.54 -18.05 -10.00
C ILE A 246 -4.69 -18.62 -8.58
N PRO A 247 -3.74 -19.43 -8.12
CA PRO A 247 -3.91 -20.10 -6.85
C PRO A 247 -3.48 -19.15 -5.72
N GLY A 248 -4.35 -19.00 -4.71
CA GLY A 248 -4.06 -18.25 -3.50
C GLY A 248 -4.66 -16.85 -3.46
N PHE A 249 -4.37 -16.11 -2.40
CA PHE A 249 -4.93 -14.77 -2.18
C PHE A 249 -3.81 -13.72 -2.10
N HIS A 250 -4.09 -12.56 -2.67
CA HIS A 250 -3.12 -11.53 -2.97
C HIS A 250 -3.29 -10.31 -2.07
N ASP A 251 -2.16 -9.65 -1.80
CA ASP A 251 -2.10 -8.32 -1.17
C ASP A 251 -2.94 -8.20 0.10
N PRO A 252 -2.68 -9.02 1.14
CA PRO A 252 -3.41 -8.91 2.39
C PRO A 252 -3.17 -7.52 3.00
N ARG A 253 -4.23 -6.95 3.58
CA ARG A 253 -4.17 -5.74 4.39
C ARG A 253 -4.87 -5.99 5.70
N VAL A 254 -4.13 -6.00 6.80
CA VAL A 254 -4.69 -6.09 8.15
C VAL A 254 -4.85 -4.70 8.76
N PHE A 255 -5.95 -4.49 9.46
CA PHE A 255 -6.26 -3.22 10.14
C PHE A 255 -7.35 -3.45 11.21
N TRP A 256 -7.43 -2.54 12.18
CA TRP A 256 -8.53 -2.55 13.15
C TRP A 256 -9.80 -1.95 12.52
N SER A 257 -10.99 -2.41 12.90
CA SER A 257 -12.25 -1.72 12.57
C SER A 257 -12.57 -0.63 13.59
N GLY A 258 -13.54 0.23 13.31
CA GLY A 258 -14.07 1.17 14.32
C GLY A 258 -14.69 0.50 15.54
N LYS A 259 -14.99 -0.81 15.48
CA LYS A 259 -15.47 -1.64 16.60
C LYS A 259 -14.34 -2.35 17.34
N GLY A 260 -13.09 -2.20 16.90
CA GLY A 260 -11.95 -2.93 17.44
C GLY A 260 -11.83 -4.37 16.91
N GLU A 261 -12.43 -4.69 15.75
CA GLU A 261 -12.22 -6.00 15.13
C GLU A 261 -10.90 -6.02 14.35
N PRO A 262 -10.06 -7.07 14.45
CA PRO A 262 -8.90 -7.21 13.59
C PRO A 262 -9.36 -7.77 12.24
N LEU A 263 -9.51 -6.91 11.24
CA LEU A 263 -9.97 -7.30 9.91
C LEU A 263 -8.78 -7.52 8.97
N MET A 264 -8.93 -8.49 8.07
CA MET A 264 -8.04 -8.68 6.93
C MET A 264 -8.84 -8.49 5.64
N MET A 265 -8.36 -7.59 4.79
CA MET A 265 -8.80 -7.47 3.40
C MET A 265 -7.85 -8.25 2.50
N VAL A 266 -8.38 -9.03 1.58
CA VAL A 266 -7.59 -9.81 0.60
C VAL A 266 -8.17 -9.66 -0.79
N ASN A 267 -7.31 -9.76 -1.81
CA ASN A 267 -7.72 -9.76 -3.21
C ASN A 267 -7.65 -11.18 -3.78
N THR A 268 -8.74 -11.65 -4.37
CA THR A 268 -8.84 -13.00 -4.96
C THR A 268 -9.95 -13.00 -6.00
N GLN A 269 -10.20 -14.15 -6.65
CA GLN A 269 -11.26 -14.27 -7.64
C GLN A 269 -12.61 -13.83 -7.09
N SER A 270 -13.45 -13.29 -7.98
CA SER A 270 -14.68 -12.62 -7.62
C SER A 270 -15.91 -13.21 -8.32
N ARG A 271 -17.05 -13.13 -7.63
CA ARG A 271 -18.36 -13.43 -8.21
C ARG A 271 -18.83 -12.30 -9.13
N TYR A 272 -18.46 -11.07 -8.80
CA TYR A 272 -18.99 -9.85 -9.40
C TYR A 272 -18.06 -9.18 -10.41
N ALA A 273 -16.77 -9.47 -10.34
CA ALA A 273 -15.68 -9.03 -11.21
C ALA A 273 -14.75 -10.22 -11.49
N CYS A 274 -13.65 -10.05 -12.23
CA CYS A 274 -12.66 -11.12 -12.33
C CYS A 274 -11.89 -11.27 -11.01
N PHE A 275 -11.38 -10.15 -10.48
CA PHE A 275 -10.77 -10.07 -9.17
C PHE A 275 -11.50 -9.06 -8.30
N GLY A 276 -11.71 -9.41 -7.04
CA GLY A 276 -12.46 -8.61 -6.07
C GLY A 276 -11.81 -8.63 -4.69
N LEU A 277 -12.26 -7.70 -3.85
CA LEU A 277 -11.76 -7.56 -2.49
C LEU A 277 -12.72 -8.23 -1.51
N TRP A 278 -12.16 -8.97 -0.57
CA TRP A 278 -12.91 -9.71 0.44
C TRP A 278 -12.47 -9.29 1.83
N LEU A 279 -13.39 -9.28 2.79
CA LEU A 279 -13.12 -9.09 4.21
C LEU A 279 -13.31 -10.38 5.00
N ILE A 280 -12.46 -10.56 5.99
CA ILE A 280 -12.62 -11.59 7.03
C ILE A 280 -12.08 -11.08 8.36
N ASP A 281 -12.71 -11.49 9.45
CA ASP A 281 -12.17 -11.29 10.79
C ASP A 281 -10.99 -12.24 11.03
N LEU A 282 -9.82 -11.68 11.34
CA LEU A 282 -8.57 -12.43 11.47
C LEU A 282 -8.64 -13.48 12.59
N ARG A 283 -9.53 -13.30 13.58
CA ARG A 283 -9.77 -14.29 14.65
C ARG A 283 -10.42 -15.59 14.16
N THR A 284 -10.95 -15.61 12.94
CA THR A 284 -11.42 -16.85 12.31
C THR A 284 -10.25 -17.65 11.73
N LEU A 285 -9.16 -16.99 11.35
CA LEU A 285 -7.99 -17.63 10.75
C LEU A 285 -6.88 -17.90 11.77
N TYR A 286 -6.83 -17.13 12.86
CA TYR A 286 -5.82 -17.22 13.90
C TYR A 286 -6.47 -17.20 15.29
N SER A 287 -6.76 -18.39 15.80
CA SER A 287 -7.45 -18.61 17.09
C SER A 287 -6.79 -17.95 18.31
N PRO A 288 -5.45 -17.87 18.44
CA PRO A 288 -4.82 -17.19 19.58
C PRO A 288 -5.26 -15.73 19.75
N LEU A 289 -5.54 -15.02 18.66
CA LEU A 289 -6.06 -13.65 18.70
C LEU A 289 -7.47 -13.57 19.30
N HIS A 290 -8.30 -14.60 19.13
CA HIS A 290 -9.60 -14.66 19.80
C HIS A 290 -9.43 -14.72 21.33
N ASN A 291 -8.53 -15.56 21.81
CA ASN A 291 -8.25 -15.71 23.23
C ASN A 291 -7.69 -14.40 23.82
N LEU A 292 -6.75 -13.76 23.12
CA LEU A 292 -6.16 -12.48 23.51
C LEU A 292 -7.21 -11.36 23.65
N LEU A 293 -8.14 -11.23 22.71
CA LEU A 293 -9.16 -10.18 22.80
C LEU A 293 -10.22 -10.50 23.87
N SER A 294 -10.44 -11.77 24.17
CA SER A 294 -11.38 -12.20 25.21
C SER A 294 -10.79 -12.04 26.62
N SER A 295 -9.46 -12.00 26.75
CA SER A 295 -8.74 -11.79 28.02
C SER A 295 -8.54 -10.31 28.39
N ASN A 296 -9.31 -9.40 27.80
CA ASN A 296 -9.20 -7.96 28.06
C ASN A 296 -9.35 -7.67 29.57
N PRO A 297 -8.34 -7.09 30.23
CA PRO A 297 -8.37 -6.80 31.67
C PRO A 297 -9.38 -5.71 32.05
N ASP A 298 -9.65 -4.76 31.15
CA ASP A 298 -10.55 -3.63 31.42
C ASP A 298 -12.03 -4.02 31.21
N HIS A 299 -12.29 -4.98 30.32
CA HIS A 299 -13.63 -5.48 30.02
C HIS A 299 -13.62 -7.00 29.76
N PRO A 300 -13.55 -7.84 30.81
CA PRO A 300 -13.62 -9.29 30.67
C PRO A 300 -14.97 -9.68 30.05
N SER A 301 -14.97 -9.95 28.75
CA SER A 301 -16.13 -10.26 27.92
C SER A 301 -15.68 -11.05 26.68
N LEU A 302 -16.60 -11.55 25.85
CA LEU A 302 -16.38 -12.36 24.65
C LEU A 302 -15.51 -11.71 23.53
N GLY A 303 -14.87 -10.57 23.81
CA GLY A 303 -14.19 -9.73 22.84
C GLY A 303 -15.19 -8.98 21.92
N PRO A 304 -14.68 -8.17 20.96
CA PRO A 304 -15.53 -7.48 19.98
C PRO A 304 -16.38 -8.48 19.19
N LEU A 305 -17.64 -8.15 18.85
CA LEU A 305 -18.44 -9.00 17.96
C LEU A 305 -17.74 -9.19 16.61
N LYS A 306 -17.82 -10.39 16.02
CA LYS A 306 -17.30 -10.69 14.68
C LYS A 306 -18.34 -10.29 13.64
N SER A 307 -18.19 -9.13 13.00
CA SER A 307 -19.07 -8.68 11.90
C SER A 307 -18.81 -9.45 10.60
N TYR A 308 -17.59 -9.98 10.42
CA TYR A 308 -17.17 -10.72 9.23
C TYR A 308 -16.61 -12.11 9.61
N PRO A 309 -17.41 -13.00 10.22
CA PRO A 309 -16.93 -14.30 10.68
C PRO A 309 -16.54 -15.23 9.52
N THR A 310 -17.04 -14.96 8.31
CA THR A 310 -16.73 -15.67 7.07
C THR A 310 -16.23 -14.68 6.01
N LEU A 311 -15.51 -15.20 5.02
CA LEU A 311 -15.02 -14.42 3.89
C LEU A 311 -16.21 -13.73 3.18
N THR A 312 -16.20 -12.41 3.14
CA THR A 312 -17.31 -11.57 2.67
C THR A 312 -16.85 -10.68 1.51
N GLU A 313 -17.42 -10.87 0.33
CA GLU A 313 -17.05 -10.10 -0.87
C GLU A 313 -17.54 -8.67 -0.77
N LEU A 314 -16.64 -7.70 -0.96
CA LEU A 314 -17.00 -6.30 -1.01
C LEU A 314 -17.49 -5.94 -2.41
N THR A 315 -18.59 -5.21 -2.48
CA THR A 315 -19.24 -4.87 -3.76
C THR A 315 -19.31 -3.38 -3.99
N ARG A 316 -19.11 -2.96 -5.24
CA ARG A 316 -19.33 -1.59 -5.70
C ARG A 316 -20.74 -1.47 -6.28
N ASN A 317 -21.44 -0.40 -5.93
CA ASN A 317 -22.80 -0.09 -6.38
C ASN A 317 -22.82 1.29 -7.09
N PRO A 318 -23.50 1.42 -8.25
CA PRO A 318 -24.21 0.38 -9.01
C PRO A 318 -23.28 -0.58 -9.76
N ALA A 319 -23.81 -1.74 -10.16
CA ALA A 319 -23.02 -2.84 -10.69
C ALA A 319 -22.28 -2.50 -12.00
N ASP A 320 -22.83 -1.60 -12.80
CA ASP A 320 -22.24 -1.04 -14.02
C ASP A 320 -21.00 -0.16 -13.76
N THR A 321 -20.73 0.22 -12.51
CA THR A 321 -19.53 0.98 -12.13
C THR A 321 -18.34 0.10 -11.73
N ARG A 322 -18.52 -1.23 -11.70
CA ARG A 322 -17.48 -2.18 -11.30
C ARG A 322 -16.36 -2.25 -12.33
N SER A 323 -15.13 -2.30 -11.84
CA SER A 323 -13.97 -2.64 -12.65
C SER A 323 -13.82 -4.15 -12.78
N ALA A 324 -13.17 -4.62 -13.84
CA ALA A 324 -12.87 -6.04 -13.99
C ALA A 324 -11.92 -6.57 -12.89
N ILE A 325 -11.07 -5.69 -12.34
CA ILE A 325 -10.22 -5.96 -11.19
C ILE A 325 -10.49 -4.85 -10.18
N GLU A 326 -11.14 -5.19 -9.08
CA GLU A 326 -11.26 -4.31 -7.93
C GLU A 326 -10.06 -4.53 -7.01
N LYS A 327 -9.33 -3.45 -6.73
CA LYS A 327 -8.10 -3.52 -5.95
C LYS A 327 -7.90 -2.21 -5.20
N ASN A 328 -7.11 -2.29 -4.13
CA ASN A 328 -6.62 -1.14 -3.38
C ASN A 328 -7.71 -0.33 -2.67
N TRP A 329 -8.91 -0.86 -2.45
CA TRP A 329 -9.93 -0.11 -1.69
C TRP A 329 -9.44 0.20 -0.27
N MET A 330 -9.93 1.30 0.30
CA MET A 330 -9.53 1.78 1.61
C MET A 330 -10.76 2.04 2.48
N PHE A 331 -10.72 1.59 3.74
CA PHE A 331 -11.81 1.81 4.68
C PHE A 331 -11.66 3.13 5.46
N PHE A 332 -12.79 3.73 5.81
CA PHE A 332 -12.92 4.80 6.81
C PHE A 332 -13.91 4.38 7.89
N TYR A 333 -13.60 4.71 9.14
CA TYR A 333 -14.43 4.42 10.31
C TYR A 333 -14.66 5.71 11.13
N PRO A 334 -15.66 6.54 10.78
CA PRO A 334 -15.96 7.77 11.54
C PRO A 334 -16.43 7.48 12.96
N ALA A 335 -17.15 6.36 13.14
CA ALA A 335 -17.68 5.90 14.41
C ALA A 335 -17.70 4.36 14.47
N SER A 336 -17.88 3.79 15.66
CA SER A 336 -17.87 2.34 15.89
C SER A 336 -18.90 1.58 15.03
N GLY A 337 -20.08 2.14 14.81
CA GLY A 337 -21.12 1.49 14.01
C GLY A 337 -21.04 1.74 12.50
N GLU A 338 -20.12 2.57 12.02
CA GLU A 338 -20.14 3.07 10.65
C GLU A 338 -18.84 2.79 9.92
N SER A 339 -18.98 2.28 8.70
CA SER A 339 -17.85 2.02 7.82
C SER A 339 -18.15 2.50 6.41
N TYR A 340 -17.14 3.09 5.79
CA TYR A 340 -17.18 3.56 4.41
C TYR A 340 -16.00 2.99 3.65
N ILE A 341 -16.15 2.81 2.34
CA ILE A 341 -15.11 2.34 1.46
C ILE A 341 -14.83 3.41 0.40
N HIS A 342 -13.56 3.76 0.27
CA HIS A 342 -13.02 4.55 -0.82
C HIS A 342 -12.56 3.64 -1.95
N TYR A 343 -13.09 3.85 -3.15
CA TYR A 343 -12.78 3.02 -4.30
C TYR A 343 -11.71 3.63 -5.19
N ASP A 344 -11.91 4.87 -5.63
CA ASP A 344 -11.02 5.55 -6.59
C ASP A 344 -10.47 6.83 -5.98
N LEU A 345 -9.15 7.06 -6.08
CA LEU A 345 -8.49 8.31 -5.65
C LEU A 345 -8.64 9.46 -6.65
N SER A 346 -8.64 9.12 -7.94
CA SER A 346 -8.68 10.05 -9.06
C SER A 346 -9.30 9.36 -10.28
N SER A 347 -9.73 10.14 -11.27
CA SER A 347 -10.23 9.61 -12.54
C SER A 347 -9.21 8.67 -13.19
N PRO A 348 -9.56 7.42 -13.52
CA PRO A 348 -8.66 6.50 -14.22
C PRO A 348 -8.31 6.96 -15.66
N TYR A 349 -8.97 7.98 -16.20
CA TYR A 349 -8.80 8.44 -17.59
C TYR A 349 -8.58 9.95 -17.73
N GLY A 350 -8.13 10.65 -16.67
CA GLY A 350 -7.95 12.11 -16.71
C GLY A 350 -9.24 12.93 -16.90
N GLY A 351 -10.40 12.27 -17.01
CA GLY A 351 -11.70 12.92 -17.09
C GLY A 351 -12.13 13.58 -15.77
N PRO A 352 -13.24 14.34 -15.75
CA PRO A 352 -13.68 15.15 -14.61
C PRO A 352 -14.21 14.35 -13.40
N ARG A 353 -14.06 13.02 -13.38
CA ARG A 353 -14.51 12.18 -12.26
C ARG A 353 -13.48 12.26 -11.12
N GLY A 354 -13.86 12.89 -10.02
CA GLY A 354 -13.07 12.92 -8.80
C GLY A 354 -13.01 11.53 -8.13
N ARG A 355 -12.55 11.53 -6.88
CA ARG A 355 -12.56 10.35 -6.03
C ARG A 355 -13.96 9.76 -5.87
N THR A 356 -14.07 8.50 -5.45
CA THR A 356 -15.38 7.85 -5.19
C THR A 356 -15.38 7.06 -3.88
N PHE A 357 -16.46 7.15 -3.10
CA PHE A 357 -16.64 6.35 -1.89
C PHE A 357 -18.12 6.04 -1.64
N ALA A 358 -18.38 5.01 -0.84
CA ALA A 358 -19.73 4.62 -0.44
C ALA A 358 -19.77 4.18 1.02
N LYS A 359 -20.97 4.19 1.62
CA LYS A 359 -21.21 3.61 2.93
C LYS A 359 -21.39 2.09 2.80
N VAL A 360 -20.84 1.33 3.72
CA VAL A 360 -21.05 -0.12 3.82
C VAL A 360 -22.33 -0.37 4.61
N LEU A 361 -23.23 -1.18 4.04
CA LEU A 361 -24.54 -1.49 4.61
C LEU A 361 -24.54 -2.78 5.44
N GLY A 362 -23.56 -3.66 5.20
CA GLY A 362 -23.46 -5.00 5.77
C GLY A 362 -23.32 -6.05 4.67
N ASN A 363 -22.78 -7.23 5.01
CA ASN A 363 -22.56 -8.34 4.06
C ASN A 363 -21.83 -7.93 2.77
N GLY A 364 -20.92 -6.96 2.86
CA GLY A 364 -20.15 -6.45 1.71
C GLY A 364 -20.94 -5.58 0.72
N LEU A 365 -22.22 -5.32 0.99
CA LEU A 365 -23.04 -4.40 0.19
C LEU A 365 -22.75 -2.94 0.54
N THR A 366 -22.88 -2.07 -0.46
CA THR A 366 -22.57 -0.64 -0.34
C THR A 366 -23.65 0.24 -0.96
N THR A 367 -23.73 1.48 -0.49
CA THR A 367 -24.56 2.52 -1.12
C THR A 367 -24.01 2.90 -2.49
N THR A 368 -24.74 3.72 -3.23
CA THR A 368 -24.17 4.45 -4.37
C THR A 368 -23.08 5.44 -3.90
N ASN A 369 -22.31 5.96 -4.86
CA ASN A 369 -21.27 6.96 -4.60
C ASN A 369 -21.81 8.16 -3.82
N LEU A 370 -21.17 8.49 -2.70
CA LEU A 370 -21.51 9.59 -1.79
C LEU A 370 -20.60 10.81 -1.97
N THR A 371 -19.69 10.79 -2.95
CA THR A 371 -18.82 11.94 -3.23
C THR A 371 -19.64 13.13 -3.69
N ASP A 372 -19.35 14.30 -3.12
CA ASP A 372 -20.01 15.54 -3.53
C ASP A 372 -19.71 15.81 -5.01
N PRO A 373 -20.73 15.96 -5.89
CA PRO A 373 -20.51 16.24 -7.29
C PRO A 373 -19.72 17.55 -7.54
N LEU A 374 -19.66 18.46 -6.57
CA LEU A 374 -18.91 19.71 -6.67
C LEU A 374 -17.50 19.61 -6.08
N GLU A 375 -17.09 18.45 -5.57
CA GLU A 375 -15.71 18.23 -5.12
C GLU A 375 -14.73 18.36 -6.29
N LEU A 376 -13.69 19.15 -6.10
CA LEU A 376 -12.63 19.38 -7.07
C LEU A 376 -11.50 18.36 -6.84
N PRO A 377 -10.94 17.76 -7.92
CA PRO A 377 -9.82 16.84 -7.78
C PRO A 377 -8.62 17.52 -7.11
N CYS A 378 -8.12 16.92 -6.03
CA CYS A 378 -6.89 17.38 -5.38
C CYS A 378 -5.63 16.71 -5.96
N LEU A 379 -5.79 15.49 -6.47
CA LEU A 379 -4.77 14.74 -7.20
C LEU A 379 -4.90 15.07 -8.69
N ARG A 380 -4.63 16.32 -9.05
CA ARG A 380 -4.44 16.69 -10.46
C ARG A 380 -3.05 16.24 -10.88
N ASP A 381 -2.95 15.61 -12.03
CA ASP A 381 -1.66 15.53 -12.71
C ASP A 381 -1.25 16.97 -13.03
N ILE A 382 -0.08 17.37 -12.51
CA ILE A 382 0.53 18.68 -12.76
C ILE A 382 0.57 18.90 -14.28
N ASP A 383 0.28 20.14 -14.68
CA ASP A 383 0.08 20.56 -16.06
C ASP A 383 1.10 19.93 -17.03
N VAL A 384 0.55 19.40 -18.12
CA VAL A 384 1.20 18.55 -19.14
C VAL A 384 2.36 19.24 -19.85
N ASN A 385 2.45 20.57 -19.71
CA ASN A 385 3.43 21.42 -20.37
C ASN A 385 4.73 21.64 -19.56
N GLU A 386 4.80 21.23 -18.29
CA GLU A 386 5.94 21.53 -17.40
C GLU A 386 6.77 20.30 -16.97
N LEU A 387 6.48 19.07 -17.46
CA LEU A 387 7.11 17.85 -16.95
C LEU A 387 7.66 16.89 -18.04
N ASP A 388 8.89 16.41 -17.84
CA ASP A 388 9.57 15.40 -18.67
C ASP A 388 8.73 14.13 -18.86
N ALA A 389 8.93 13.42 -20.00
CA ALA A 389 8.17 12.23 -20.38
C ALA A 389 8.14 11.13 -19.31
N ALA A 390 9.21 11.02 -18.50
CA ALA A 390 9.33 10.07 -17.40
C ALA A 390 8.48 10.44 -16.15
N ARG A 391 7.99 11.68 -16.05
CA ARG A 391 7.08 12.16 -15.00
C ARG A 391 5.61 12.20 -15.46
N ARG A 392 5.35 12.05 -16.77
CA ARG A 392 4.02 12.19 -17.42
C ARG A 392 3.05 11.02 -17.19
N ASN A 393 3.49 9.84 -16.74
CA ASN A 393 2.68 8.61 -16.75
C ASN A 393 2.39 8.00 -15.35
N GLY A 394 2.56 8.79 -14.29
CA GLY A 394 2.26 8.33 -12.94
C GLY A 394 0.76 8.16 -12.70
N THR A 395 0.33 7.04 -12.13
CA THR A 395 -1.07 6.82 -11.72
C THR A 395 -1.19 6.80 -10.20
N TRP A 396 -2.28 7.32 -9.64
CA TRP A 396 -2.51 7.33 -8.20
C TRP A 396 -3.16 6.03 -7.72
N HIS A 397 -2.61 5.44 -6.65
CA HIS A 397 -3.10 4.19 -6.04
C HIS A 397 -3.17 4.35 -4.53
N GLN A 398 -4.24 3.85 -3.91
CA GLN A 398 -4.29 3.73 -2.45
C GLN A 398 -3.30 2.65 -2.02
N ALA A 399 -2.47 2.98 -1.03
CA ALA A 399 -1.41 2.10 -0.57
C ALA A 399 -1.83 1.32 0.68
N THR A 400 -2.41 2.02 1.66
CA THR A 400 -2.68 1.49 3.01
C THR A 400 -4.15 1.65 3.41
N ASN A 401 -4.52 1.12 4.57
CA ASN A 401 -5.70 1.55 5.32
C ASN A 401 -5.58 3.02 5.75
N SER A 402 -6.69 3.60 6.22
CA SER A 402 -6.69 4.92 6.88
C SER A 402 -6.56 4.77 8.40
N LEU A 403 -5.94 5.77 9.02
CA LEU A 403 -5.90 5.96 10.48
C LEU A 403 -6.62 7.26 10.84
N ARG A 404 -7.26 7.28 12.01
CA ARG A 404 -7.88 8.47 12.59
C ARG A 404 -6.85 9.23 13.43
N LEU A 405 -6.70 10.52 13.15
CA LEU A 405 -5.73 11.38 13.80
C LEU A 405 -6.42 12.58 14.44
N ILE A 406 -6.07 12.86 15.69
CA ILE A 406 -6.42 14.08 16.40
C ILE A 406 -5.27 15.07 16.19
N LEU A 407 -5.57 16.24 15.63
CA LEU A 407 -4.60 17.27 15.22
C LEU A 407 -4.08 18.09 16.40
N CYS A 408 -3.58 17.41 17.42
CA CYS A 408 -2.92 17.98 18.59
C CYS A 408 -1.96 16.94 19.18
N PHE A 409 -1.21 17.32 20.21
CA PHE A 409 -0.38 16.38 20.96
C PHE A 409 -1.21 15.67 22.04
N ARG A 410 -0.97 14.38 22.24
CA ARG A 410 -1.59 13.58 23.30
C ARG A 410 -1.23 14.12 24.69
N SER A 411 -0.03 14.67 24.81
CA SER A 411 0.46 15.32 26.03
C SER A 411 -0.32 16.59 26.40
N ASP A 412 -1.06 17.18 25.45
CA ASP A 412 -1.91 18.35 25.70
C ASP A 412 -3.25 17.93 26.32
N LYS A 413 -3.38 18.16 27.64
CA LYS A 413 -4.61 17.87 28.39
C LYS A 413 -5.81 18.74 28.01
N ALA A 414 -5.57 19.89 27.37
CA ALA A 414 -6.65 20.75 26.87
C ALA A 414 -7.23 20.21 25.55
N CYS A 415 -6.50 19.34 24.84
CA CYS A 415 -6.95 18.80 23.59
C CYS A 415 -8.04 17.73 23.79
N LYS A 416 -9.24 18.05 23.33
CA LYS A 416 -10.36 17.09 23.26
C LYS A 416 -10.68 16.78 21.79
N PRO A 417 -10.80 15.50 21.42
CA PRO A 417 -11.25 15.10 20.08
C PRO A 417 -12.61 15.72 19.76
N ASN A 418 -12.72 16.33 18.59
CA ASN A 418 -13.95 16.89 18.03
C ASN A 418 -13.91 16.82 16.49
N ALA A 419 -15.00 17.22 15.84
CA ALA A 419 -15.11 17.17 14.37
C ALA A 419 -14.05 18.01 13.63
N ASP A 420 -13.62 19.13 14.22
CA ASP A 420 -12.73 20.09 13.57
C ASP A 420 -11.25 19.72 13.69
N ASN A 421 -10.87 19.01 14.76
CA ASN A 421 -9.50 18.54 14.97
C ASN A 421 -9.32 17.04 14.69
N THR A 422 -10.34 16.33 14.22
CA THR A 422 -10.23 14.90 13.86
C THR A 422 -10.19 14.75 12.34
N VAL A 423 -9.19 14.02 11.86
CA VAL A 423 -9.00 13.72 10.44
C VAL A 423 -8.71 12.24 10.21
N PHE A 424 -8.86 11.79 8.97
CA PHE A 424 -8.24 10.54 8.52
C PHE A 424 -6.97 10.85 7.74
N PHE A 425 -5.96 10.00 7.87
CA PHE A 425 -4.81 10.03 6.99
C PHE A 425 -4.39 8.63 6.56
N ALA A 426 -3.73 8.54 5.40
CA ALA A 426 -3.24 7.30 4.85
C ALA A 426 -2.05 7.57 3.92
N VAL A 427 -1.42 6.48 3.47
CA VAL A 427 -0.45 6.53 2.39
C VAL A 427 -1.16 6.28 1.06
N VAL A 428 -0.79 7.10 0.08
CA VAL A 428 -1.12 6.87 -1.33
C VAL A 428 0.17 6.87 -2.13
N HIS A 429 0.16 6.14 -3.22
CA HIS A 429 1.30 6.06 -4.11
C HIS A 429 1.01 6.71 -5.45
N ARG A 430 2.01 7.39 -5.99
CA ARG A 430 2.08 7.67 -7.42
C ARG A 430 2.97 6.60 -8.06
N LYS A 431 2.33 5.67 -8.76
CA LYS A 431 2.98 4.55 -9.45
C LYS A 431 3.44 4.98 -10.84
N HIS A 432 4.73 4.90 -11.09
CA HIS A 432 5.32 5.20 -12.40
C HIS A 432 5.70 3.90 -13.11
N PRO A 433 5.22 3.68 -14.35
CA PRO A 433 5.63 2.54 -15.16
C PRO A 433 6.91 2.81 -15.95
N ASN A 434 7.67 1.76 -16.29
CA ASN A 434 8.74 1.81 -17.29
C ASN A 434 8.18 1.71 -18.73
N ILE A 435 9.07 1.67 -19.72
CA ILE A 435 8.70 1.58 -21.15
C ILE A 435 7.89 0.31 -21.48
N LEU A 436 8.08 -0.77 -20.71
CA LEU A 436 7.36 -2.04 -20.84
C LEU A 436 6.04 -2.07 -20.03
N LYS A 437 5.61 -0.92 -19.47
CA LYS A 437 4.44 -0.80 -18.59
C LYS A 437 4.55 -1.58 -17.27
N LEU A 438 5.73 -2.07 -16.93
CA LEU A 438 6.00 -2.68 -15.63
C LEU A 438 6.24 -1.58 -14.59
N PRO A 439 5.95 -1.84 -13.31
CA PRO A 439 6.24 -0.88 -12.26
C PRO A 439 7.73 -0.51 -12.21
N LEU A 440 8.04 0.78 -12.30
CA LEU A 440 9.41 1.30 -12.16
C LEU A 440 9.67 1.81 -10.74
N ARG A 441 8.74 2.62 -10.22
CA ARG A 441 8.82 3.18 -8.86
C ARG A 441 7.45 3.52 -8.31
N TYR A 442 7.36 3.57 -6.99
CA TYR A 442 6.23 4.09 -6.25
C TYR A 442 6.70 5.29 -5.45
N GLU A 443 6.08 6.44 -5.68
CA GLU A 443 6.33 7.64 -4.90
C GLU A 443 5.31 7.69 -3.75
N ARG A 444 5.79 7.76 -2.50
CA ARG A 444 4.97 7.76 -1.28
C ARG A 444 4.49 9.15 -0.93
N TYR A 445 3.17 9.36 -0.87
CA TYR A 445 2.56 10.60 -0.41
C TYR A 445 1.61 10.32 0.76
N PHE A 446 1.47 11.29 1.67
CA PHE A 446 0.50 11.25 2.75
C PHE A 446 -0.65 12.19 2.44
N ILE A 447 -1.87 11.73 2.68
CA ILE A 447 -3.10 12.40 2.32
C ILE A 447 -3.99 12.49 3.55
N VAL A 448 -4.68 13.62 3.69
CA VAL A 448 -5.53 13.93 4.84
C VAL A 448 -6.95 14.20 4.36
N TRP A 449 -7.92 13.54 4.97
CA TRP A 449 -9.36 13.75 4.76
C TRP A 449 -10.01 14.21 6.05
N SER A 450 -11.11 14.97 5.93
CA SER A 450 -12.01 15.21 7.05
C SER A 450 -12.48 13.88 7.66
N ALA A 451 -12.59 13.80 8.98
CA ALA A 451 -13.20 12.65 9.64
C ALA A 451 -14.73 12.64 9.57
N VAL A 452 -15.33 13.73 9.09
CA VAL A 452 -16.78 13.88 8.95
C VAL A 452 -17.18 13.65 7.49
N PRO A 453 -18.22 12.84 7.20
CA PRO A 453 -18.79 12.73 5.87
C PRO A 453 -19.11 14.11 5.27
N PRO A 454 -18.80 14.36 3.98
CA PRO A 454 -18.40 13.42 2.94
C PRO A 454 -16.88 13.14 2.88
N PHE A 455 -16.14 13.31 3.97
CA PHE A 455 -14.70 13.04 4.07
C PHE A 455 -13.88 13.85 3.05
N SER A 456 -14.15 15.14 2.94
CA SER A 456 -13.46 16.01 1.99
C SER A 456 -11.94 15.88 2.13
N MET A 457 -11.25 15.77 0.99
CA MET A 457 -9.79 15.86 0.98
C MET A 457 -9.34 17.24 1.46
N LEU A 458 -8.54 17.28 2.52
CA LEU A 458 -8.07 18.52 3.14
C LEU A 458 -6.66 18.89 2.65
N GLY A 459 -5.78 17.89 2.50
CA GLY A 459 -4.42 18.12 2.03
C GLY A 459 -3.72 16.84 1.60
N ILE A 460 -2.60 17.02 0.93
CA ILE A 460 -1.67 15.95 0.55
C ILE A 460 -0.24 16.47 0.65
N SER A 461 0.74 15.61 0.95
CA SER A 461 2.16 15.96 0.89
C SER A 461 2.47 16.67 -0.43
N GLN A 462 3.17 17.80 -0.34
CA GLN A 462 3.61 18.55 -1.52
C GLN A 462 4.68 17.79 -2.30
N HIS A 463 5.47 16.97 -1.59
CA HIS A 463 6.57 16.18 -2.12
C HIS A 463 6.44 14.71 -1.67
N PRO A 464 6.93 13.75 -2.47
CA PRO A 464 6.99 12.35 -2.05
C PRO A 464 8.02 12.16 -0.93
N VAL A 465 7.82 11.16 -0.08
CA VAL A 465 8.58 10.95 1.15
C VAL A 465 9.44 9.69 1.08
N LEU A 466 10.73 9.82 1.41
CA LEU A 466 11.66 8.71 1.60
C LEU A 466 12.13 8.61 3.05
N MET A 467 12.47 7.40 3.48
CA MET A 467 13.21 7.15 4.71
C MET A 467 14.71 7.41 4.51
N ALA A 468 15.47 7.53 5.60
CA ALA A 468 16.87 7.96 5.58
C ALA A 468 17.77 7.03 4.76
N ASN A 469 17.55 5.72 4.80
CA ASN A 469 18.29 4.70 4.04
C ASN A 469 17.54 4.22 2.79
N GLU A 470 16.48 4.92 2.36
CA GLU A 470 15.68 4.53 1.19
C GLU A 470 16.13 5.27 -0.07
N THR A 471 15.98 4.62 -1.22
CA THR A 471 16.41 5.16 -2.50
C THR A 471 15.28 5.05 -3.50
N ALA A 472 15.09 6.06 -4.33
CA ALA A 472 14.08 6.07 -5.37
C ALA A 472 14.67 5.64 -6.72
N SER A 473 14.08 4.59 -7.32
CA SER A 473 14.44 4.12 -8.66
C SER A 473 14.13 5.14 -9.76
N GLY A 474 14.94 5.15 -10.81
CA GLY A 474 14.85 6.11 -11.92
C GLY A 474 15.77 7.34 -11.80
N TRP A 475 16.63 7.40 -10.79
CA TRP A 475 17.68 8.41 -10.62
C TRP A 475 19.00 7.73 -10.24
N THR A 476 20.14 8.42 -10.33
CA THR A 476 21.47 7.90 -9.90
C THR A 476 21.69 8.03 -8.39
N ALA A 477 22.73 7.36 -7.87
CA ALA A 477 23.13 7.42 -6.46
C ALA A 477 23.39 8.87 -6.04
N ALA A 478 24.23 9.57 -6.81
CA ALA A 478 24.53 10.97 -6.57
C ALA A 478 23.28 11.86 -6.56
N GLN A 479 22.28 11.57 -7.42
CA GLN A 479 21.03 12.33 -7.44
C GLN A 479 20.16 12.07 -6.21
N ASN A 480 20.02 10.81 -5.78
CA ASN A 480 19.23 10.46 -4.60
C ASN A 480 19.80 11.01 -3.29
N TRP A 481 21.13 11.10 -3.20
CA TRP A 481 21.83 11.57 -2.01
C TRP A 481 22.25 13.05 -2.08
N HIS A 482 21.85 13.76 -3.15
CA HIS A 482 22.24 15.16 -3.31
C HIS A 482 21.68 16.05 -2.19
N GLY A 483 22.58 16.76 -1.50
CA GLY A 483 22.21 17.72 -0.47
C GLY A 483 21.82 17.07 0.85
N ASP A 484 21.91 15.74 0.97
CA ASP A 484 21.70 15.07 2.26
C ASP A 484 22.83 15.43 3.23
N GLN A 485 22.48 16.21 4.24
CA GLN A 485 23.33 16.53 5.39
C GLN A 485 23.47 15.33 6.34
N VAL A 486 22.75 14.23 6.09
CA VAL A 486 22.97 12.95 6.76
C VAL A 486 24.33 12.44 6.28
N ARG A 487 25.39 12.93 6.94
CA ARG A 487 26.74 12.40 6.84
C ARG A 487 26.66 10.91 7.16
N HIS A 488 26.48 10.08 6.15
CA HIS A 488 27.21 8.83 6.11
C HIS A 488 28.66 9.24 6.25
N LYS A 489 29.20 9.12 7.47
CA LYS A 489 30.64 9.10 7.69
C LYS A 489 31.17 8.18 6.61
N ARG A 490 31.89 8.76 5.65
CA ARG A 490 32.64 8.07 4.60
C ARG A 490 33.14 6.76 5.19
N SER A 491 32.50 5.64 4.85
CA SER A 491 33.22 4.38 4.81
C SER A 491 34.38 4.65 3.86
N THR A 492 35.60 4.58 4.39
CA THR A 492 36.83 5.01 3.75
C THR A 492 37.24 4.17 2.53
N ASN A 493 36.36 3.31 2.02
CA ASN A 493 36.60 2.53 0.82
C ASN A 493 36.03 3.24 -0.40
N SER A 494 36.82 4.19 -0.88
CA SER A 494 36.66 5.00 -2.11
C SER A 494 36.48 4.19 -3.42
N SER A 495 36.50 2.86 -3.37
CA SER A 495 36.36 2.00 -4.55
C SER A 495 34.91 1.64 -4.90
N ILE A 496 33.97 1.72 -3.94
CA ILE A 496 32.56 1.36 -4.18
C ILE A 496 31.83 2.49 -4.93
N VAL A 497 32.06 3.75 -4.55
CA VAL A 497 31.36 4.92 -5.12
C VAL A 497 31.76 5.20 -6.59
N GLN A 498 32.95 4.79 -7.03
CA GLN A 498 33.45 5.10 -8.38
C GLN A 498 33.02 4.09 -9.45
N GLN A 499 32.48 2.92 -9.08
CA GLN A 499 32.06 1.88 -10.02
C GLN A 499 30.54 1.86 -10.25
N GLU A 500 29.78 2.70 -9.54
CA GLU A 500 28.32 2.66 -9.39
C GLU A 500 27.53 3.64 -10.28
N GLU A 501 28.18 4.32 -11.24
CA GLU A 501 27.52 5.33 -12.08
C GLU A 501 26.68 4.78 -13.25
N LYS A 502 26.67 3.47 -13.52
CA LYS A 502 26.11 2.91 -14.77
C LYS A 502 25.00 1.86 -14.65
N GLY A 503 24.29 1.76 -13.52
CA GLY A 503 23.19 0.81 -13.36
C GLY A 503 22.04 1.29 -12.47
N TYR A 504 20.84 0.72 -12.67
CA TYR A 504 19.70 0.89 -11.76
C TYR A 504 20.08 0.37 -10.37
N TRP A 505 20.31 1.27 -9.41
CA TRP A 505 20.93 0.97 -8.12
C TRP A 505 19.95 1.07 -6.93
N ALA A 506 18.71 1.49 -7.18
CA ALA A 506 17.73 1.74 -6.13
C ALA A 506 16.66 0.66 -6.09
N SER A 507 16.39 0.14 -4.89
CA SER A 507 15.32 -0.83 -4.67
C SER A 507 13.95 -0.25 -4.99
N PHE A 508 13.09 -1.08 -5.56
CA PHE A 508 11.68 -0.82 -5.73
C PHE A 508 10.97 -0.99 -4.39
N THR A 509 10.69 0.13 -3.72
CA THR A 509 9.99 0.13 -2.44
C THR A 509 8.54 0.59 -2.57
N TYR A 510 7.67 0.04 -1.73
CA TYR A 510 6.28 0.49 -1.63
C TYR A 510 5.70 0.19 -0.25
N THR A 511 4.76 1.01 0.20
CA THR A 511 4.10 0.89 1.50
C THR A 511 2.82 0.06 1.39
N VAL A 512 2.67 -0.95 2.23
CA VAL A 512 1.51 -1.86 2.19
C VAL A 512 0.60 -1.74 3.41
N SER A 513 1.10 -1.20 4.53
CA SER A 513 0.31 -0.98 5.75
C SER A 513 0.75 0.25 6.53
N ILE A 514 -0.17 0.78 7.34
CA ILE A 514 0.10 1.80 8.36
C ILE A 514 -0.69 1.49 9.62
N ALA A 515 -0.02 1.50 10.77
CA ALA A 515 -0.65 1.27 12.07
C ALA A 515 0.00 2.14 13.15
N TYR A 516 -0.74 2.51 14.20
CA TYR A 516 -0.12 3.15 15.36
C TYR A 516 0.81 2.17 16.08
N ALA A 517 1.98 2.66 16.49
CA ALA A 517 2.97 1.86 17.19
C ALA A 517 2.42 1.36 18.54
N TRP A 518 2.89 0.18 18.97
CA TRP A 518 2.54 -0.40 20.26
C TRP A 518 3.09 0.45 21.42
N GLY A 519 2.49 0.32 22.62
CA GLY A 519 3.02 0.90 23.85
C GLY A 519 2.04 1.76 24.65
N ARG A 520 0.81 1.94 24.16
CA ARG A 520 -0.20 2.74 24.85
C ARG A 520 -1.04 1.89 25.80
N LYS A 521 -0.88 2.14 27.10
CA LYS A 521 -1.70 1.53 28.16
C LYS A 521 -3.07 2.20 28.22
N GLY A 522 -4.13 1.41 28.39
CA GLY A 522 -5.50 1.92 28.57
C GLY A 522 -6.24 2.28 27.27
N ASP A 523 -5.66 1.98 26.10
CA ASP A 523 -6.37 2.12 24.83
C ASP A 523 -7.41 1.00 24.68
N ASN A 524 -8.68 1.37 24.53
CA ASN A 524 -9.71 0.43 24.07
C ASN A 524 -9.30 -0.10 22.68
N VAL A 525 -9.58 -1.38 22.39
CA VAL A 525 -9.29 -1.97 21.08
C VAL A 525 -9.94 -1.17 19.94
N ALA A 526 -11.11 -0.58 20.17
CA ALA A 526 -11.78 0.31 19.21
C ALA A 526 -10.97 1.58 18.88
N ASP A 527 -10.08 2.01 19.77
CA ASP A 527 -9.24 3.19 19.61
C ASP A 527 -7.85 2.88 19.03
N LYS A 528 -7.57 1.62 18.66
CA LYS A 528 -6.26 1.23 18.09
C LYS A 528 -5.93 1.90 16.76
N ASN A 529 -6.94 2.39 16.04
CA ASN A 529 -6.79 3.20 14.84
C ASN A 529 -6.82 4.71 15.10
N VAL A 530 -6.72 5.14 16.35
CA VAL A 530 -6.85 6.54 16.75
C VAL A 530 -5.54 6.99 17.40
N GLY A 531 -5.02 8.13 16.98
CA GLY A 531 -3.83 8.70 17.60
C GLY A 531 -3.74 10.20 17.44
N TYR A 532 -2.61 10.74 17.85
CA TYR A 532 -2.30 12.16 17.98
C TYR A 532 -1.03 12.48 17.18
N LEU A 533 -0.71 13.76 17.03
CA LEU A 533 0.42 14.20 16.21
C LEU A 533 1.79 13.73 16.72
N ASP A 534 1.93 13.55 18.04
CA ASP A 534 3.13 13.04 18.73
C ASP A 534 3.14 11.51 18.84
N ASP A 535 2.12 10.82 18.34
CA ASP A 535 2.13 9.36 18.30
C ASP A 535 2.96 8.84 17.12
N LYS A 536 3.72 7.77 17.39
CA LYS A 536 4.45 7.03 16.35
C LYS A 536 3.53 6.08 15.59
N VAL A 537 3.78 5.93 14.30
CA VAL A 537 3.21 4.91 13.42
C VAL A 537 4.28 3.98 12.90
N ILE A 538 3.86 2.76 12.55
CA ILE A 538 4.64 1.74 11.84
C ILE A 538 4.14 1.70 10.40
N LEU A 539 5.05 1.84 9.46
CA LEU A 539 4.81 1.67 8.03
C LEU A 539 5.38 0.32 7.60
N GLY A 540 4.56 -0.59 7.10
CA GLY A 540 5.04 -1.83 6.48
C GLY A 540 5.46 -1.57 5.03
N ILE A 541 6.68 -1.96 4.68
CA ILE A 541 7.33 -1.64 3.39
C ILE A 541 7.73 -2.94 2.68
N GLY A 542 7.22 -3.13 1.47
CA GLY A 542 7.71 -4.15 0.54
C GLY A 542 8.96 -3.66 -0.20
N ILE A 543 9.90 -4.56 -0.48
CA ILE A 543 11.18 -4.29 -1.13
C ILE A 543 11.35 -5.29 -2.28
N ASP A 544 11.39 -4.82 -3.52
CA ASP A 544 11.68 -5.60 -4.75
C ASP A 544 10.84 -6.87 -4.93
N ASP A 545 9.63 -6.95 -4.34
CA ASP A 545 8.80 -8.16 -4.29
C ASP A 545 9.53 -9.40 -3.73
N ALA A 546 10.64 -9.18 -3.00
CA ALA A 546 11.55 -10.21 -2.50
C ALA A 546 12.00 -9.98 -1.06
N GLY A 547 11.63 -8.85 -0.47
CA GLY A 547 11.97 -8.49 0.88
C GLY A 547 10.92 -7.61 1.54
N GLN A 548 11.15 -7.37 2.83
CA GLN A 548 10.25 -6.61 3.67
C GLN A 548 11.00 -5.84 4.75
N GLY A 549 10.47 -4.68 5.08
CA GLY A 549 10.97 -3.83 6.14
C GLY A 549 9.84 -3.03 6.77
N PHE A 550 10.17 -2.28 7.81
CA PHE A 550 9.26 -1.30 8.39
C PHE A 550 9.98 0.00 8.71
N ALA A 551 9.23 1.09 8.78
CA ALA A 551 9.72 2.35 9.32
C ALA A 551 8.83 2.79 10.49
N ARG A 552 9.45 3.31 11.54
CA ARG A 552 8.76 3.89 12.70
C ARG A 552 8.94 5.40 12.69
N VAL A 553 7.84 6.16 12.57
CA VAL A 553 7.86 7.62 12.36
C VAL A 553 6.75 8.29 13.16
N GLU A 554 6.96 9.52 13.66
CA GLU A 554 5.89 10.30 14.28
C GLU A 554 4.87 10.78 13.24
N ALA A 555 3.58 10.80 13.59
CA ALA A 555 2.52 11.20 12.68
C ALA A 555 2.71 12.63 12.14
N ARG A 556 3.17 13.56 12.98
CA ARG A 556 3.48 14.94 12.56
C ARG A 556 4.56 15.03 11.49
N ASP A 557 5.59 14.17 11.54
CA ASP A 557 6.72 14.22 10.61
C ASP A 557 6.31 13.69 9.23
N LEU A 558 5.39 12.72 9.20
CA LEU A 558 4.80 12.22 7.95
C LEU A 558 3.87 13.24 7.29
N LEU A 559 3.20 14.06 8.10
CA LEU A 559 2.23 15.06 7.66
C LEU A 559 2.80 16.47 7.59
N GLN A 560 4.11 16.66 7.66
CA GLN A 560 4.71 17.96 7.39
C GLN A 560 4.70 18.26 5.88
N CYS A 561 4.85 19.53 5.51
CA CYS A 561 4.92 19.97 4.12
C CYS A 561 3.71 19.51 3.27
N LEU A 562 2.50 19.64 3.83
CA LEU A 562 1.28 19.44 3.05
C LEU A 562 1.06 20.62 2.09
N ARG A 563 0.31 20.37 1.02
CA ARG A 563 -0.41 21.39 0.27
C ARG A 563 -1.91 21.20 0.48
N ALA A 564 -2.64 22.31 0.53
CA ALA A 564 -4.10 22.29 0.66
C ALA A 564 -4.76 21.72 -0.60
N CYS A 565 -5.85 20.98 -0.40
CA CYS A 565 -6.71 20.54 -1.48
C CYS A 565 -7.76 21.62 -1.81
N PRO A 566 -8.19 21.74 -3.07
CA PRO A 566 -9.13 22.78 -3.51
C PRO A 566 -10.53 22.65 -2.90
N GLY A 567 -10.87 21.50 -2.32
CA GLY A 567 -12.16 21.27 -1.68
C GLY A 567 -13.33 21.31 -2.67
N ARG A 568 -14.37 22.06 -2.34
CA ARG A 568 -15.62 22.12 -3.11
C ARG A 568 -15.67 23.37 -4.00
N GLY A 569 -15.93 23.20 -5.29
CA GLY A 569 -16.10 24.29 -6.24
C GLY A 569 -17.48 24.94 -6.16
N SER A 570 -17.60 26.18 -6.66
CA SER A 570 -18.90 26.84 -6.83
C SER A 570 -19.68 26.21 -7.99
N LYS A 571 -21.03 26.26 -7.95
CA LYS A 571 -21.88 25.77 -9.05
C LYS A 571 -21.55 26.44 -10.40
N LYS A 572 -21.09 27.70 -10.39
CA LYS A 572 -20.64 28.44 -11.59
C LYS A 572 -19.33 27.88 -12.17
N ALA A 573 -18.35 27.56 -11.32
CA ALA A 573 -17.04 27.06 -11.75
C ALA A 573 -17.13 25.72 -12.51
N LYS A 574 -18.08 24.84 -12.17
CA LYS A 574 -18.27 23.56 -12.86
C LYS A 574 -18.88 23.69 -14.26
N VAL A 575 -19.75 24.68 -14.47
CA VAL A 575 -20.35 24.96 -15.80
C VAL A 575 -19.29 25.49 -16.77
N GLU A 576 -18.35 26.30 -16.27
CA GLU A 576 -17.25 26.83 -17.08
C GLU A 576 -16.20 25.75 -17.39
N ALA A 577 -15.84 24.89 -16.43
CA ALA A 577 -14.96 23.73 -16.67
C ALA A 577 -15.57 22.71 -17.65
N GLY A 578 -16.89 22.47 -17.56
CA GLY A 578 -17.62 21.59 -18.48
C GLY A 578 -17.74 22.15 -19.90
N LYS A 579 -17.72 23.48 -20.07
CA LYS A 579 -17.64 24.13 -21.39
C LYS A 579 -16.23 24.09 -21.97
N ALA A 580 -15.19 24.29 -21.16
CA ALA A 580 -13.79 24.19 -21.58
C ALA A 580 -13.43 22.78 -22.08
N ALA A 581 -13.89 21.72 -21.38
CA ALA A 581 -13.66 20.34 -21.81
C ALA A 581 -14.41 19.94 -23.10
N LYS A 582 -15.48 20.66 -23.47
CA LYS A 582 -16.21 20.45 -24.73
C LYS A 582 -15.70 21.31 -25.88
N GLY A 583 -14.86 22.32 -25.61
CA GLY A 583 -14.34 23.25 -26.61
C GLY A 583 -13.08 22.77 -27.37
N VAL A 584 -12.48 21.65 -26.98
CA VAL A 584 -11.24 21.12 -27.61
C VAL A 584 -11.56 20.13 -28.75
N GLY A 585 -12.84 19.89 -29.05
CA GLY A 585 -13.29 18.91 -30.05
C GLY A 585 -13.99 19.52 -31.27
N GLY A 586 -13.60 20.72 -31.73
CA GLY A 586 -14.22 21.27 -32.93
C GLY A 586 -13.66 22.60 -33.41
N SER A 587 -12.56 22.55 -34.17
CA SER A 587 -12.28 23.48 -35.28
C SER A 587 -10.94 23.10 -35.95
N GLY A 588 -10.99 22.68 -37.21
CA GLY A 588 -9.82 22.51 -38.09
C GLY A 588 -9.57 21.08 -38.52
#